data_AF-A0A7X7Y8W4-F1
#
_entry.id   AF-A0A7X7Y8W4-F1
#
_cell.length_a   1.000
_cell.length_b   1.000
_cell.length_c   1.000
_cell.angle_alpha   90.00
_cell.angle_beta   90.00
_cell.angle_gamma   90.00
#
_symmetry.space_group_name_H-M   'P 1'
#
loop_
_entity.id
_entity.type
_entity.pdbx_description
1 polymer ?
#
loop_
_entity_poly.entity_id
_entity_poly.type
_entity_poly.pdbx_seq_one_letter_code
_entity_poly.pdbx_strand_id
1 'polypeptide(L)'
;MEGFLIENALFYGLGFQMLGFAVGHIFFSDTVAEHIGWEKGSPFQMEVGLAALAIAVLGLLTPRYGHEFHLATVIVATVYLWGCAAGHVRDMLRRKNFAAGNAGYVFWWDILYPAFLIVLFAFRKGGLLPLVTLIVYAPESISAASVFEGVGQWPVLPVSWPQAS
;
A
#
# COMPACT_ATOMS: atom_id res chain seq x y z
N MET A 1 -21.25 2.92 -18.80
CA MET A 1 -19.77 2.97 -18.89
C MET A 1 -19.15 3.75 -17.73
N GLU A 2 -19.81 3.82 -16.57
CA GLU A 2 -19.33 4.64 -15.46
C GLU A 2 -18.32 3.85 -14.63
N GLY A 3 -17.14 4.41 -14.37
CA GLY A 3 -16.12 3.77 -13.53
C GLY A 3 -15.20 2.77 -14.24
N PHE A 4 -15.38 2.54 -15.55
CA PHE A 4 -14.56 1.60 -16.32
C PHE A 4 -13.05 1.84 -16.15
N LEU A 5 -12.60 3.10 -16.19
CA LEU A 5 -11.18 3.43 -16.07
C LEU A 5 -10.59 3.09 -14.68
N ILE A 6 -11.26 3.51 -13.60
CA ILE A 6 -10.77 3.21 -12.24
C ILE A 6 -10.86 1.71 -11.94
N GLU A 7 -11.90 1.02 -12.41
CA GLU A 7 -12.03 -0.43 -12.25
C GLU A 7 -10.90 -1.18 -12.95
N ASN A 8 -10.57 -0.82 -14.21
CA ASN A 8 -9.44 -1.42 -14.91
C ASN A 8 -8.09 -1.08 -14.25
N ALA A 9 -7.92 0.15 -13.76
CA ALA A 9 -6.71 0.55 -13.04
C ALA A 9 -6.54 -0.23 -11.72
N LEU A 10 -7.63 -0.50 -11.00
CA LEU A 10 -7.60 -1.30 -9.78
C LEU A 10 -7.41 -2.79 -10.08
N PHE A 11 -8.13 -3.33 -11.07
CA PHE A 11 -8.07 -4.76 -11.38
C PHE A 11 -6.73 -5.15 -12.03
N TYR A 12 -6.41 -4.54 -13.17
CA TYR A 12 -5.22 -4.89 -13.94
C TYR A 12 -3.96 -4.27 -13.35
N GLY A 13 -4.00 -2.97 -13.08
CA GLY A 13 -2.77 -2.25 -12.72
C GLY A 13 -2.40 -2.35 -11.24
N LEU A 14 -3.37 -2.38 -10.31
CA LEU A 14 -3.08 -2.62 -8.90
C LEU A 14 -3.09 -4.13 -8.60
N GLY A 15 -4.20 -4.84 -8.89
CA GLY A 15 -4.42 -6.23 -8.49
C GLY A 15 -3.32 -7.17 -8.98
N PHE A 16 -3.07 -7.23 -10.29
CA PHE A 16 -2.03 -8.11 -10.83
C PHE A 16 -0.60 -7.66 -10.50
N GLN A 17 -0.34 -6.36 -10.43
CA GLN A 17 0.99 -5.87 -10.03
C GLN A 17 1.33 -6.28 -8.59
N MET A 18 0.38 -6.09 -7.68
CA MET A 18 0.54 -6.50 -6.27
C MET A 18 0.58 -8.02 -6.12
N LEU A 19 -0.12 -8.78 -6.97
CA LEU A 19 0.01 -10.24 -7.02
C LEU A 19 1.43 -10.66 -7.42
N GLY A 20 2.01 -9.98 -8.42
CA GLY A 20 3.40 -10.20 -8.84
C GLY A 20 4.39 -9.92 -7.70
N PHE A 21 4.21 -8.82 -6.97
CA PHE A 21 5.02 -8.51 -5.79
C PHE A 21 4.84 -9.54 -4.68
N ALA A 22 3.61 -9.98 -4.41
CA ALA A 22 3.36 -11.05 -3.44
C ALA A 22 4.11 -12.34 -3.81
N VAL A 23 4.01 -12.76 -5.08
CA VAL A 23 4.72 -13.96 -5.56
C VAL A 23 6.23 -13.80 -5.40
N GLY A 24 6.78 -12.64 -5.79
CA GLY A 24 8.20 -12.33 -5.63
C GLY A 24 8.66 -12.42 -4.17
N HIS A 25 7.98 -11.71 -3.28
CA HIS A 25 8.35 -11.63 -1.86
C HIS A 25 8.15 -12.95 -1.10
N ILE A 26 7.12 -13.74 -1.44
CA ILE A 26 6.81 -15.00 -0.73
C ILE A 26 7.67 -16.16 -1.25
N PHE A 27 7.79 -16.32 -2.57
CA PHE A 27 8.41 -17.50 -3.17
C PHE A 27 9.85 -17.26 -3.67
N PHE A 28 10.22 -15.99 -3.91
CA PHE A 28 11.53 -15.60 -4.43
C PHE A 28 12.20 -14.56 -3.52
N SER A 29 11.98 -14.67 -2.21
CA SER A 29 12.38 -13.70 -1.18
C SER A 29 13.85 -13.28 -1.27
N ASP A 30 14.77 -14.22 -1.44
CA ASP A 30 16.20 -13.95 -1.56
C ASP A 30 16.55 -13.16 -2.82
N THR A 31 15.92 -13.49 -3.94
CA THR A 31 16.13 -12.76 -5.20
C THR A 31 15.60 -11.33 -5.09
N VAL A 32 14.42 -11.16 -4.46
CA VAL A 32 13.86 -9.83 -4.22
C VAL A 32 14.73 -9.04 -3.26
N ALA A 33 15.18 -9.63 -2.14
CA ALA A 33 16.06 -9.00 -1.16
C ALA A 33 17.32 -8.45 -1.83
N GLU A 34 18.02 -9.27 -2.62
CA GLU A 34 19.21 -8.83 -3.35
C GLU A 34 18.89 -7.71 -4.34
N HIS A 35 17.78 -7.81 -5.07
CA HIS A 35 17.36 -6.79 -6.04
C HIS A 35 17.07 -5.43 -5.39
N ILE A 36 16.52 -5.42 -4.18
CA ILE A 36 16.27 -4.21 -3.39
C ILE A 36 17.46 -3.80 -2.52
N GLY A 37 18.61 -4.46 -2.64
CA GLY A 37 19.84 -4.10 -1.91
C GLY A 37 19.87 -4.53 -0.44
N TRP A 38 19.11 -5.58 -0.09
CA TRP A 38 19.13 -6.23 1.22
C TRP A 38 19.77 -7.62 1.13
N GLU A 39 20.28 -8.11 2.26
CA GLU A 39 20.85 -9.44 2.35
C GLU A 39 19.79 -10.54 2.21
N LYS A 40 20.21 -11.70 1.69
CA LYS A 40 19.42 -12.93 1.69
C LYS A 40 18.96 -13.30 3.10
N GLY A 41 17.80 -13.93 3.22
CA GLY A 41 17.19 -14.24 4.52
C GLY A 41 16.69 -13.01 5.28
N SER A 42 16.56 -11.86 4.61
CA SER A 42 15.96 -10.66 5.21
C SER A 42 14.60 -10.98 5.84
N PRO A 43 14.37 -10.60 7.10
CA PRO A 43 13.28 -11.15 7.91
C PRO A 43 11.90 -10.65 7.52
N PHE A 44 11.78 -9.60 6.70
CA PHE A 44 10.50 -8.93 6.41
C PHE A 44 9.86 -9.34 5.08
N GLN A 45 10.53 -10.17 4.27
CA GLN A 45 10.06 -10.49 2.92
C GLN A 45 8.68 -11.16 2.95
N MET A 46 8.43 -12.04 3.94
CA MET A 46 7.14 -12.72 4.08
C MET A 46 6.02 -11.74 4.42
N GLU A 47 6.22 -10.84 5.38
CA GLU A 47 5.23 -9.85 5.82
C GLU A 47 4.91 -8.87 4.70
N VAL A 48 5.92 -8.41 3.97
CA VAL A 48 5.75 -7.54 2.79
C VAL A 48 4.97 -8.27 1.70
N GLY A 49 5.31 -9.54 1.43
CA GLY A 49 4.61 -10.36 0.46
C GLY A 49 3.14 -10.63 0.82
N LEU A 50 2.84 -10.89 2.09
CA LEU A 50 1.46 -11.07 2.56
C LEU A 50 0.66 -9.78 2.51
N ALA A 51 1.27 -8.64 2.84
CA ALA A 51 0.63 -7.33 2.68
C ALA A 51 0.33 -7.04 1.20
N ALA A 52 1.27 -7.35 0.30
CA ALA A 52 1.05 -7.25 -1.13
C ALA A 52 -0.07 -8.18 -1.61
N LEU A 53 -0.14 -9.41 -1.10
CA LEU A 53 -1.20 -10.36 -1.43
C LEU A 53 -2.58 -9.85 -0.98
N ALA A 54 -2.68 -9.26 0.20
CA ALA A 54 -3.93 -8.68 0.70
C ALA A 54 -4.45 -7.58 -0.24
N ILE A 55 -3.55 -6.70 -0.71
CA ILE A 55 -3.91 -5.63 -1.66
C ILE A 55 -4.24 -6.20 -3.04
N ALA A 56 -3.51 -7.24 -3.47
CA ALA A 56 -3.81 -7.95 -4.71
C ALA A 56 -5.24 -8.51 -4.70
N VAL A 57 -5.66 -9.14 -3.61
CA VAL A 57 -7.03 -9.64 -3.44
C VAL A 57 -8.05 -8.50 -3.54
N LEU A 58 -7.81 -7.37 -2.88
CA LEU A 58 -8.70 -6.19 -3.01
C LEU A 58 -8.82 -5.74 -4.47
N GLY A 59 -7.69 -5.53 -5.16
CA GLY A 59 -7.65 -5.12 -6.56
C GLY A 59 -8.36 -6.11 -7.50
N LEU A 60 -8.12 -7.42 -7.33
CA LEU A 60 -8.72 -8.46 -8.17
C LEU A 60 -10.23 -8.61 -7.95
N LEU A 61 -10.73 -8.22 -6.78
CA LEU A 61 -12.16 -8.26 -6.47
C LEU A 61 -12.93 -7.03 -6.96
N THR A 62 -12.27 -5.93 -7.34
CA THR A 62 -12.96 -4.68 -7.68
C THR A 62 -14.03 -4.81 -8.77
N PRO A 63 -13.88 -5.60 -9.85
CA PRO A 63 -14.94 -5.74 -10.87
C PRO A 63 -16.25 -6.31 -10.33
N ARG A 64 -16.23 -6.93 -9.14
CA ARG A 64 -17.42 -7.51 -8.51
C ARG A 64 -18.17 -6.56 -7.59
N TYR A 65 -17.55 -5.45 -7.20
CA TYR A 65 -18.04 -4.55 -6.17
C TYR A 65 -18.15 -3.09 -6.66
N GLY A 66 -18.78 -2.24 -5.84
CA GLY A 66 -19.14 -0.87 -6.21
C GLY A 66 -18.16 0.19 -5.71
N HIS A 67 -18.63 1.44 -5.72
CA HIS A 67 -17.87 2.65 -5.40
C HIS A 67 -17.14 2.59 -4.05
N GLU A 68 -17.81 2.20 -2.97
CA GLU A 68 -17.22 2.15 -1.62
C GLU A 68 -16.07 1.14 -1.52
N PHE A 69 -16.18 0.00 -2.22
CA PHE A 69 -15.11 -0.99 -2.26
C PHE A 69 -13.89 -0.45 -3.02
N HIS A 70 -14.12 0.29 -4.11
CA HIS A 70 -13.05 0.95 -4.84
C HIS A 70 -12.36 2.01 -3.96
N LEU A 71 -13.12 2.79 -3.19
CA LEU A 71 -12.57 3.77 -2.25
C LEU A 71 -11.67 3.09 -1.21
N ALA A 72 -12.20 2.05 -0.55
CA ALA A 72 -11.45 1.28 0.44
C ALA A 72 -10.15 0.70 -0.15
N THR A 73 -10.22 0.18 -1.38
CA THR A 73 -9.05 -0.36 -2.09
C THR A 73 -8.00 0.73 -2.35
N VAL A 74 -8.43 1.90 -2.82
CA VAL A 74 -7.54 3.06 -3.06
C VAL A 74 -6.88 3.52 -1.75
N ILE A 75 -7.64 3.61 -0.65
CA ILE A 75 -7.11 4.01 0.66
C ILE A 75 -6.03 3.03 1.13
N VAL A 76 -6.33 1.73 1.14
CA VAL A 76 -5.39 0.69 1.60
C VAL A 76 -4.12 0.68 0.73
N ALA A 77 -4.28 0.73 -0.60
CA ALA A 77 -3.15 0.79 -1.52
C ALA A 77 -2.29 2.04 -1.28
N THR A 78 -2.90 3.19 -1.06
CA THR A 78 -2.18 4.45 -0.80
C THR A 78 -1.38 4.39 0.48
N VAL A 79 -1.99 3.94 1.58
CA VAL A 79 -1.31 3.83 2.88
C VAL A 79 -0.09 2.90 2.78
N TYR A 80 -0.27 1.75 2.15
CA TYR A 80 0.82 0.78 1.99
C TYR A 80 1.94 1.32 1.08
N LEU A 81 1.60 1.76 -0.13
CA LEU A 81 2.59 2.15 -1.14
C LEU A 81 3.34 3.42 -0.76
N TRP A 82 2.67 4.45 -0.24
CA TRP A 82 3.39 5.62 0.28
C TRP A 82 4.23 5.30 1.53
N GLY A 83 3.78 4.32 2.34
CA GLY A 83 4.60 3.75 3.41
C GLY A 83 5.89 3.09 2.88
N CYS A 84 5.80 2.29 1.82
CA CYS A 84 6.95 1.70 1.14
C CYS A 84 7.87 2.77 0.55
N ALA A 85 7.34 3.78 -0.15
CA ALA A 85 8.13 4.90 -0.65
C ALA A 85 8.90 5.63 0.47
N ALA A 86 8.28 5.86 1.62
CA ALA A 86 8.96 6.43 2.78
C ALA A 86 10.06 5.50 3.31
N GLY A 87 9.83 4.18 3.29
CA GLY A 87 10.82 3.15 3.58
C GLY A 87 12.03 3.22 2.65
N HIS A 88 11.79 3.30 1.34
CA HIS A 88 12.81 3.46 0.30
C HIS A 88 13.64 4.74 0.51
N VAL A 89 12.98 5.89 0.76
CA VAL A 89 13.67 7.17 1.07
C VAL A 89 14.52 7.04 2.32
N ARG A 90 13.99 6.45 3.39
CA ARG A 90 14.74 6.24 4.63
C ARG A 90 16.00 5.40 4.37
N ASP A 91 15.89 4.37 3.54
CA ASP A 91 17.00 3.48 3.21
C ASP A 91 18.06 4.15 2.33
N MET A 92 17.63 4.92 1.32
CA MET A 92 18.51 5.76 0.50
C MET A 92 19.28 6.77 1.36
N LEU A 93 18.62 7.42 2.32
CA LEU A 93 19.25 8.44 3.16
C LEU A 93 20.24 7.83 4.16
N ARG A 94 19.84 6.74 4.84
CA ARG A 94 20.60 6.16 5.97
C ARG A 94 21.65 5.15 5.53
N ARG A 95 21.34 4.28 4.57
CA ARG A 95 22.22 3.18 4.13
C ARG A 95 22.88 3.45 2.78
N LYS A 96 22.53 4.56 2.11
CA LYS A 96 22.97 4.86 0.75
C LYS A 96 22.61 3.73 -0.23
N ASN A 97 21.53 3.01 0.06
CA ASN A 97 21.04 1.94 -0.79
C ASN A 97 20.32 2.55 -2.00
N PHE A 98 21.02 2.62 -3.13
CA PHE A 98 20.45 3.06 -4.41
C PHE A 98 20.33 1.89 -5.40
N ALA A 99 20.17 0.65 -4.90
CA ALA A 99 19.89 -0.50 -5.73
C ALA A 99 18.65 -0.25 -6.61
N ALA A 100 18.61 -0.85 -7.80
CA ALA A 100 17.54 -0.61 -8.77
C ALA A 100 16.14 -0.95 -8.21
N GLY A 101 16.03 -1.99 -7.37
CA GLY A 101 14.79 -2.33 -6.69
C GLY A 101 14.40 -1.38 -5.55
N ASN A 102 15.33 -0.57 -5.03
CA ASN A 102 15.08 0.38 -3.95
C ASN A 102 14.85 1.82 -4.42
N ALA A 103 15.51 2.25 -5.50
CA ALA A 103 15.47 3.63 -5.99
C ALA A 103 14.95 3.77 -7.43
N GLY A 104 14.63 2.65 -8.09
CA GLY A 104 14.16 2.61 -9.48
C GLY A 104 12.65 2.54 -9.60
N TYR A 105 12.17 1.64 -10.48
CA TYR A 105 10.76 1.52 -10.84
C TYR A 105 9.83 1.40 -9.62
N VAL A 106 10.15 0.53 -8.67
CA VAL A 106 9.31 0.26 -7.49
C VAL A 106 9.08 1.54 -6.69
N PHE A 107 10.14 2.28 -6.37
CA PHE A 107 10.04 3.54 -5.64
C PHE A 107 9.13 4.58 -6.32
N TRP A 108 9.26 4.75 -7.64
CA TRP A 108 8.41 5.70 -8.36
C TRP A 108 6.98 5.20 -8.50
N TRP A 109 6.79 3.89 -8.68
CA TRP A 109 5.47 3.28 -8.76
C TRP A 109 4.72 3.45 -7.43
N ASP A 110 5.41 3.26 -6.30
CA ASP A 110 4.89 3.48 -4.96
C ASP A 110 4.33 4.89 -4.76
N ILE A 111 4.90 5.90 -5.41
CA ILE A 111 4.44 7.30 -5.32
C ILE A 111 3.34 7.59 -6.33
N LEU A 112 3.62 7.30 -7.60
CA LEU A 112 2.82 7.78 -8.73
C LEU A 112 1.54 6.99 -8.90
N TYR A 113 1.55 5.68 -8.64
CA TYR A 113 0.39 4.83 -8.87
C TYR A 113 -0.76 5.13 -7.90
N PRO A 114 -0.53 5.28 -6.57
CA PRO A 114 -1.58 5.74 -5.67
C PRO A 114 -2.13 7.13 -6.02
N ALA A 115 -1.25 8.07 -6.39
CA ALA A 115 -1.68 9.41 -6.80
C ALA A 115 -2.58 9.34 -8.05
N PHE A 116 -2.21 8.52 -9.02
CA PHE A 116 -3.04 8.23 -10.19
C PHE A 116 -4.39 7.61 -9.83
N LEU A 117 -4.44 6.64 -8.92
CA LEU A 117 -5.68 6.03 -8.45
C LEU A 117 -6.59 7.04 -7.73
N ILE A 118 -6.03 7.90 -6.89
CA ILE A 118 -6.77 8.97 -6.19
C ILE A 118 -7.39 9.94 -7.21
N VAL A 119 -6.62 10.37 -8.21
CA VAL A 119 -7.09 11.22 -9.30
C VAL A 119 -8.24 10.54 -10.05
N LEU A 120 -8.05 9.30 -10.50
CA LEU A 120 -9.11 8.56 -11.21
C LEU A 120 -10.37 8.36 -10.37
N PHE A 121 -10.21 8.10 -9.06
CA PHE A 121 -11.33 7.95 -8.16
C PHE A 121 -12.09 9.28 -7.97
N ALA A 122 -11.38 10.40 -7.82
CA ALA A 122 -11.96 11.73 -7.65
C ALA A 122 -12.68 12.23 -8.91
N PHE A 123 -12.17 11.92 -10.10
CA PHE A 123 -12.76 12.37 -11.38
C PHE A 123 -13.86 11.44 -11.93
N ARG A 124 -14.19 10.34 -11.23
CA ARG A 124 -15.41 9.59 -11.50
C ARG A 124 -16.62 10.51 -11.21
N LYS A 125 -17.59 10.60 -12.13
CA LYS A 125 -18.85 11.36 -11.91
C LYS A 125 -19.42 11.03 -10.52
N GLY A 126 -19.41 12.01 -9.62
CA GLY A 126 -19.75 11.88 -8.19
C GLY A 126 -18.71 12.43 -7.19
N GLY A 127 -17.42 12.62 -7.55
CA GLY A 127 -16.39 13.19 -6.66
C GLY A 127 -16.35 14.72 -6.75
N LEU A 128 -16.62 15.51 -5.70
CA LEU A 128 -15.87 15.65 -4.44
C LEU A 128 -16.72 15.50 -3.16
N LEU A 129 -18.03 15.27 -3.29
CA LEU A 129 -18.94 15.26 -2.15
C LEU A 129 -18.70 14.10 -1.16
N PRO A 130 -18.39 12.84 -1.57
CA PRO A 130 -18.25 11.73 -0.61
C PRO A 130 -16.98 11.77 0.25
N LEU A 131 -15.88 12.35 -0.25
CA LEU A 131 -14.62 12.46 0.52
C LEU A 131 -14.73 13.50 1.63
N VAL A 132 -15.44 14.61 1.38
CA VAL A 132 -15.82 15.58 2.42
C VAL A 132 -16.84 14.93 3.36
N THR A 133 -17.81 14.18 2.84
CA THR A 133 -18.77 13.45 3.67
C THR A 133 -18.11 12.39 4.55
N LEU A 134 -17.09 11.64 4.13
CA LEU A 134 -16.45 10.64 5.00
C LEU A 134 -15.64 11.27 6.16
N ILE A 135 -15.10 12.48 5.95
CA ILE A 135 -14.44 13.26 7.01
C ILE A 135 -15.48 13.93 7.93
N VAL A 136 -16.66 14.26 7.42
CA VAL A 136 -17.72 15.03 8.12
C VAL A 136 -18.83 14.15 8.72
N TYR A 137 -19.04 12.94 8.20
CA TYR A 137 -20.07 11.94 8.55
C TYR A 137 -19.42 10.61 8.98
N ALA A 138 -18.33 10.65 9.75
CA ALA A 138 -18.07 9.53 10.64
C ALA A 138 -19.34 9.37 11.52
N PRO A 139 -20.00 8.19 11.54
CA PRO A 139 -21.13 7.99 12.46
C PRO A 139 -20.64 8.32 13.87
N GLU A 140 -21.45 9.00 14.67
CA GLU A 140 -21.11 9.43 16.04
C GLU A 140 -20.61 8.27 16.93
N SER A 141 -20.80 7.01 16.50
CA SER A 141 -20.26 5.80 17.11
C SER A 141 -18.75 5.59 16.98
N ILE A 142 -18.04 6.33 16.11
CA ILE A 142 -16.57 6.29 16.00
C ILE A 142 -16.05 7.72 16.06
N SER A 143 -16.07 8.29 17.26
CA SER A 143 -15.29 9.51 17.49
C SER A 143 -13.80 9.18 17.43
N ALA A 144 -12.98 10.10 16.92
CA ALA A 144 -11.52 9.94 16.95
C ALA A 144 -11.00 9.60 18.36
N ALA A 145 -11.72 10.03 19.41
CA ALA A 145 -11.39 9.72 20.80
C ALA A 145 -11.42 8.21 21.13
N SER A 146 -12.37 7.43 20.60
CA SER A 146 -12.45 5.99 20.90
C SER A 146 -11.34 5.16 20.25
N VAL A 147 -10.78 5.65 19.15
CA VAL A 147 -9.61 5.04 18.49
C VAL A 147 -8.34 5.29 19.30
N PHE A 148 -8.19 6.45 19.94
CA PHE A 148 -6.99 6.77 20.73
C PHE A 148 -7.03 6.24 22.17
N GLU A 149 -8.21 5.99 22.76
CA GLU A 149 -8.36 5.37 24.08
C GLU A 149 -7.73 3.97 24.15
N GLY A 150 -7.71 3.22 23.03
CA GLY A 150 -7.05 1.91 22.95
C GLY A 150 -5.54 1.96 22.70
N VAL A 151 -5.02 3.03 22.08
CA VAL A 151 -3.61 3.12 21.65
C VAL A 151 -2.68 3.41 22.84
N GLY A 152 -3.18 4.07 23.89
CA GLY A 152 -2.41 4.33 25.12
C GLY A 152 -2.09 3.08 25.95
N GLN A 153 -2.70 1.94 25.64
CA GLN A 153 -2.50 0.67 26.37
C GLN A 153 -1.65 -0.35 25.60
N TRP A 154 -1.13 0.02 24.43
CA TRP A 154 -0.26 -0.89 23.69
C TRP A 154 1.06 -1.03 24.44
N PRO A 155 1.50 -2.26 24.77
CA PRO A 155 2.85 -2.43 25.26
C PRO A 155 3.81 -1.87 24.22
N VAL A 156 4.67 -0.94 24.63
CA VAL A 156 5.81 -0.51 23.82
C VAL A 156 6.73 -1.72 23.72
N LEU A 157 6.50 -2.56 22.72
CA LEU A 157 7.38 -3.68 22.45
C LEU A 157 8.74 -3.08 22.11
N PRO A 158 9.84 -3.53 22.75
CA PRO A 158 11.17 -3.16 22.32
C PRO A 158 11.40 -3.81 20.94
N VAL A 159 10.96 -3.15 19.88
CA VAL A 159 11.23 -3.58 18.51
C VAL A 159 12.67 -3.21 18.22
N SER A 160 13.59 -4.11 18.59
CA SER A 160 14.92 -4.12 18.00
C SER A 160 14.78 -4.67 16.59
N TRP A 161 14.69 -3.78 15.61
CA TRP A 161 14.81 -4.17 14.21
C TRP A 161 16.21 -4.77 14.01
N PRO A 162 16.33 -5.99 13.45
CA PRO A 162 17.62 -6.52 13.05
C PRO A 162 18.31 -5.48 12.15
N GLN A 163 19.52 -5.10 12.54
CA GLN A 163 20.34 -4.27 11.68
C GLN A 163 20.91 -5.17 10.58
N ALA A 164 20.70 -4.78 9.32
CA ALA A 164 21.45 -5.36 8.21
C ALA A 164 22.94 -5.13 8.45
N SER A 165 23.76 -6.13 8.08
CA SER A 165 25.20 -6.13 8.36
C SER A 165 25.98 -5.09 7.54
#